data_AF-A0A2R6T6P7-F1
#
_entry.id   AF-A0A2R6T6P7-F1
#
_cell.length_a   1.000
_cell.length_b   1.000
_cell.length_c   1.000
_cell.angle_alpha   90.00
_cell.angle_beta   90.00
_cell.angle_gamma   90.00
#
_symmetry.space_group_name_H-M   'P 1'
#
loop_
_entity.id
_entity.type
_entity.pdbx_description
1 polymer ?
#
loop_
_entity_poly.entity_id
_entity_poly.type
_entity_poly.pdbx_seq_one_letter_code
_entity_poly.pdbx_strand_id
1 'polypeptide(L)'
;MSKKEDEEIKEDEEVDEAEGNYREKDLRESGYDNTTCVRCEGDGKPVLQAGDNTVIVYLCPSCEHMWGVNYEKKKIEEIPKELPYYDSLMDKIREEYEDLVA
;
A
#
# COMPACT_ATOMS: atom_id res chain seq x y z
N MET A 1 -31.72 -19.36 -50.78
CA MET A 1 -31.82 -17.89 -50.88
C MET A 1 -31.77 -17.37 -49.45
N SER A 2 -30.60 -16.97 -48.96
CA SER A 2 -30.16 -15.55 -48.91
C SER A 2 -31.05 -14.79 -47.91
N LYS A 3 -30.62 -14.31 -46.75
CA LYS A 3 -29.40 -13.59 -46.31
C LYS A 3 -29.29 -13.66 -44.75
N LYS A 4 -28.06 -13.69 -44.19
CA LYS A 4 -27.40 -12.70 -43.28
C LYS A 4 -28.25 -12.31 -42.05
N GLU A 5 -27.74 -12.31 -40.82
CA GLU A 5 -26.51 -11.68 -40.26
C GLU A 5 -25.92 -12.65 -39.19
N ASP A 6 -24.63 -13.02 -39.18
CA ASP A 6 -23.45 -12.23 -38.79
C ASP A 6 -23.71 -11.33 -37.58
N GLU A 7 -23.64 -11.93 -36.39
CA GLU A 7 -23.29 -11.19 -35.18
C GLU A 7 -22.09 -11.91 -34.54
N GLU A 8 -20.90 -11.37 -34.84
CA GLU A 8 -19.66 -11.61 -34.12
C GLU A 8 -19.88 -11.28 -32.63
N ILE A 9 -19.88 -12.29 -31.77
CA ILE A 9 -19.68 -12.05 -30.34
C ILE A 9 -18.18 -11.85 -30.14
N LYS A 10 -17.82 -10.57 -30.06
CA LYS A 10 -16.49 -10.07 -29.76
C LYS A 10 -16.18 -10.13 -28.27
N GLU A 11 -14.93 -10.52 -28.03
CA GLU A 11 -13.98 -10.02 -27.02
C GLU A 11 -14.09 -10.53 -25.57
N ASP A 12 -12.94 -11.12 -25.18
CA ASP A 12 -12.25 -11.13 -23.90
C ASP A 12 -12.99 -11.52 -22.62
N GLU A 13 -12.78 -12.78 -22.24
CA GLU A 13 -12.78 -13.22 -20.85
C GLU A 13 -11.45 -12.83 -20.18
N GLU A 14 -11.20 -11.52 -20.07
CA GLU A 14 -10.32 -10.94 -19.06
C GLU A 14 -11.22 -10.24 -18.05
N VAL A 15 -11.53 -10.86 -16.91
CA VAL A 15 -11.61 -10.21 -15.58
C VAL A 15 -11.79 -11.32 -14.53
N ASP A 16 -10.75 -11.59 -13.73
CA ASP A 16 -10.96 -11.80 -12.29
C ASP A 16 -10.10 -10.77 -11.55
N GLU A 17 -10.45 -9.49 -11.73
CA GLU A 17 -10.08 -8.35 -10.88
C GLU A 17 -10.79 -8.44 -9.50
N ALA A 18 -10.76 -9.60 -8.83
CA ALA A 18 -11.51 -9.82 -7.60
C ALA A 18 -10.66 -10.18 -6.36
N GLU A 19 -9.39 -9.81 -6.32
CA GLU A 19 -8.64 -9.63 -5.06
C GLU A 19 -8.21 -8.17 -4.88
N GLY A 20 -9.19 -7.28 -4.91
CA GLY A 20 -9.00 -5.88 -4.58
C GLY A 20 -8.75 -5.72 -3.09
N ASN A 21 -7.49 -5.65 -2.69
CA ASN A 21 -7.19 -4.85 -1.52
C ASN A 21 -5.82 -4.23 -1.50
N TYR A 22 -5.48 -3.38 -2.44
CA TYR A 22 -4.62 -2.26 -2.10
C TYR A 22 -5.46 -0.99 -2.26
N ARG A 23 -5.04 0.13 -1.70
CA ARG A 23 -5.44 1.44 -2.27
C ARG A 23 -4.84 1.64 -3.70
N GLU A 24 -4.68 0.57 -4.52
CA GLU A 24 -3.71 0.48 -5.64
C GLU A 24 -4.07 1.20 -6.92
N LYS A 25 -5.35 1.42 -7.25
CA LYS A 25 -5.63 2.09 -8.53
C LYS A 25 -4.97 3.49 -8.56
N ASP A 26 -4.90 4.19 -7.43
CA ASP A 26 -4.26 5.51 -7.40
C ASP A 26 -2.72 5.49 -7.34
N LEU A 27 -2.08 4.59 -6.59
CA LEU A 27 -0.63 4.71 -6.31
C LEU A 27 0.25 4.12 -7.42
N ARG A 28 -0.10 2.94 -7.94
CA ARG A 28 0.67 2.29 -9.00
C ARG A 28 0.50 2.99 -10.35
N GLU A 29 -0.73 3.42 -10.68
CA GLU A 29 -1.00 4.18 -11.91
C GLU A 29 -0.34 5.58 -11.86
N SER A 30 -0.09 6.12 -10.66
CA SER A 30 0.64 7.38 -10.46
C SER A 30 2.16 7.22 -10.34
N GLY A 31 2.70 6.00 -10.49
CA GLY A 31 4.14 5.74 -10.48
C GLY A 31 4.80 5.67 -9.09
N TYR A 32 4.03 5.52 -8.01
CA TYR A 32 4.56 5.38 -6.66
C TYR A 32 4.68 3.91 -6.24
N ASP A 33 5.86 3.54 -5.71
CA ASP A 33 6.11 2.24 -5.10
C ASP A 33 5.47 2.14 -3.71
N ASN A 34 5.26 0.92 -3.21
CA ASN A 34 4.65 0.65 -1.90
C ASN A 34 5.48 1.13 -0.68
N THR A 35 6.68 1.67 -0.96
CA THR A 35 7.58 2.29 0.00
C THR A 35 7.51 3.82 -0.03
N THR A 36 6.78 4.43 -0.94
CA THR A 36 6.72 5.89 -1.05
C THR A 36 5.60 6.47 -0.21
N CYS A 37 5.91 7.53 0.53
CA CYS A 37 4.94 8.20 1.37
C CYS A 37 3.94 9.00 0.52
N VAL A 38 2.66 8.67 0.61
CA VAL A 38 1.60 9.35 -0.16
C VAL A 38 1.37 10.81 0.22
N ARG A 39 1.91 11.28 1.35
CA ARG A 39 1.68 12.64 1.86
C ARG A 39 2.73 13.65 1.40
N CYS A 40 3.96 13.20 1.21
CA CYS A 40 5.08 14.07 0.89
C CYS A 40 6.02 13.48 -0.17
N GLU A 41 5.62 12.35 -0.77
CA GLU A 41 6.34 11.65 -1.84
C GLU A 41 7.77 11.22 -1.48
N GLY A 42 8.12 11.27 -0.20
CA GLY A 42 9.42 10.86 0.31
C GLY A 42 9.50 9.36 0.54
N ASP A 43 10.73 8.84 0.61
CA ASP A 43 10.98 7.43 0.90
C ASP A 43 10.57 7.05 2.32
N GLY A 44 9.66 6.09 2.43
CA GLY A 44 9.34 5.40 3.66
C GLY A 44 10.45 4.44 4.07
N LYS A 45 10.62 4.28 5.38
CA LYS A 45 11.59 3.37 5.97
C LYS A 45 10.86 2.26 6.72
N PRO A 46 11.23 0.99 6.53
CA PRO A 46 10.61 -0.11 7.26
C PRO A 46 11.04 -0.03 8.74
N VAL A 47 10.06 0.10 9.62
CA VAL A 47 10.28 0.26 11.08
C VAL A 47 9.72 -0.88 11.91
N LEU A 48 8.76 -1.65 11.39
CA LEU A 48 8.26 -2.85 12.05
C LEU A 48 7.95 -3.93 11.03
N GLN A 49 8.10 -5.18 11.45
CA GLN A 49 7.78 -6.35 10.65
C GLN A 49 6.96 -7.33 11.48
N ALA A 50 5.87 -7.86 10.91
CA ALA A 50 4.94 -8.75 11.60
C ALA A 50 4.50 -9.91 10.69
N GLY A 51 4.12 -11.03 11.33
CA GLY A 51 3.57 -12.23 10.70
C GLY A 51 4.49 -12.82 9.63
N ASP A 52 5.55 -13.55 10.01
CA ASP A 52 6.49 -14.22 9.08
C ASP A 52 6.91 -13.35 7.87
N ASN A 53 7.15 -12.06 8.11
CA ASN A 53 7.54 -11.07 7.10
C ASN A 53 6.48 -10.71 6.06
N THR A 54 5.22 -11.07 6.32
CA THR A 54 4.08 -10.75 5.44
C THR A 54 3.56 -9.33 5.63
N VAL A 55 3.79 -8.70 6.78
CA VAL A 55 3.39 -7.31 7.03
C VAL A 55 4.61 -6.48 7.38
N ILE A 56 4.86 -5.41 6.63
CA ILE A 56 5.92 -4.44 6.90
C ILE A 56 5.29 -3.07 7.12
N VAL A 57 5.59 -2.46 8.27
CA VAL A 57 5.18 -1.09 8.57
C VAL A 57 6.30 -0.14 8.17
N TYR A 58 5.95 0.85 7.37
CA TYR A 58 6.83 1.93 6.95
C TYR A 58 6.49 3.20 7.71
N LEU A 59 7.53 3.96 8.04
CA LEU A 59 7.47 5.32 8.56
C LEU A 59 8.14 6.26 7.55
N CYS A 60 7.48 7.36 7.21
CA CYS A 60 8.11 8.44 6.48
C CYS A 60 8.89 9.36 7.43
N PRO A 61 10.22 9.51 7.29
CA PRO A 61 11.01 10.41 8.12
C PRO A 61 10.56 11.88 8.06
N SER A 62 10.09 12.33 6.90
CA SER A 62 9.82 13.75 6.67
C SER A 62 8.51 14.25 7.28
N CYS A 63 7.48 13.39 7.35
CA CYS A 63 6.15 13.78 7.80
C CYS A 63 5.55 12.85 8.86
N GLU A 64 6.34 11.87 9.32
CA GLU A 64 5.98 10.90 10.35
C GLU A 64 4.69 10.13 10.03
N HIS A 65 4.44 9.95 8.74
CA HIS A 65 3.32 9.20 8.25
C HIS A 65 3.64 7.71 8.29
N MET A 66 2.73 6.89 8.82
CA MET A 66 2.90 5.44 8.90
C MET A 66 1.86 4.69 8.09
N TRP A 67 2.30 3.66 7.39
CA TRP A 67 1.44 2.73 6.67
C TRP A 67 1.99 1.31 6.75
N GLY A 68 1.09 0.33 6.83
CA GLY A 68 1.41 -1.08 6.74
C GLY A 68 1.23 -1.60 5.33
N VAL A 69 2.19 -2.36 4.84
CA VAL A 69 2.14 -3.12 3.60
C VAL A 69 2.01 -4.60 3.97
N ASN A 70 0.86 -5.20 3.67
CA ASN A 70 0.59 -6.62 3.81
C ASN A 70 0.79 -7.31 2.45
N TYR A 71 1.87 -8.07 2.29
CA TYR A 71 2.21 -8.78 1.06
C TYR A 71 1.34 -10.03 0.83
N GLU A 72 0.85 -10.66 1.89
CA GLU A 72 -0.03 -11.84 1.78
C GLU A 72 -1.40 -11.44 1.24
N LYS A 73 -2.00 -10.41 1.84
CA LYS A 73 -3.29 -9.85 1.44
C LYS A 73 -3.18 -8.80 0.35
N LYS A 74 -1.97 -8.57 -0.15
CA LYS A 74 -1.69 -7.59 -1.20
C LYS A 74 -2.34 -6.24 -0.88
N LYS A 75 -2.02 -5.67 0.31
CA LYS A 75 -2.70 -4.49 0.88
C LYS A 75 -1.80 -3.44 1.46
N ILE A 76 -2.22 -2.17 1.31
CA ILE A 76 -1.61 -1.03 1.99
C ILE A 76 -2.66 -0.34 2.86
N GLU A 77 -2.36 -0.17 4.14
CA GLU A 77 -3.23 0.49 5.12
C GLU A 77 -2.50 1.61 5.83
N GLU A 78 -3.08 2.81 5.85
CA GLU A 78 -2.61 3.88 6.74
C GLU A 78 -2.82 3.45 8.20
N ILE A 79 -1.84 3.73 9.05
CA ILE A 79 -1.95 3.54 10.49
C ILE A 79 -2.44 4.87 11.09
N PRO A 80 -3.69 4.96 11.58
CA PRO A 80 -4.23 6.22 12.07
C PRO A 80 -3.55 6.65 13.37
N LYS A 81 -3.34 7.98 13.50
CA LYS A 81 -2.74 8.59 14.70
C LYS A 81 -3.62 8.46 15.95
N GLU A 82 -4.90 8.17 15.76
CA GLU A 82 -5.90 8.02 16.82
C GLU A 82 -5.82 6.64 17.50
N LEU A 83 -4.92 5.75 17.06
CA LEU A 83 -4.78 4.44 17.70
C LEU A 83 -4.32 4.59 19.16
N PRO A 84 -4.89 3.80 20.08
CA PRO A 84 -4.36 3.71 21.42
C PRO A 84 -2.89 3.28 21.32
N TYR A 85 -2.02 3.97 22.06
CA TYR A 85 -0.57 3.77 22.06
C TYR A 85 0.19 4.20 20.78
N TYR A 86 -0.43 4.96 19.87
CA TYR A 86 0.27 5.51 18.70
C TYR A 86 1.49 6.34 19.09
N ASP A 87 1.34 7.26 20.05
CA ASP A 87 2.45 8.11 20.51
C ASP A 87 3.57 7.27 21.12
N SER A 88 3.24 6.30 21.97
CA SER A 88 4.24 5.41 22.57
C SER A 88 4.94 4.52 21.54
N LEU A 89 4.24 4.11 20.48
CA LEU A 89 4.84 3.38 19.37
C LEU A 89 5.80 4.28 18.58
N MET A 90 5.39 5.52 18.31
CA MET A 90 6.21 6.52 17.63
C MET A 90 7.46 6.88 18.43
N ASP A 91 7.35 7.04 19.75
CA ASP A 91 8.52 7.28 20.62
C ASP A 91 9.51 6.13 20.52
N LYS A 92 9.06 4.88 20.63
CA LYS A 92 9.94 3.72 20.45
C LYS A 92 10.57 3.65 19.07
N ILE A 93 9.81 3.96 18.02
CA ILE A 93 10.35 3.98 16.65
C ILE A 93 11.39 5.09 16.53
N ARG A 94 11.15 6.28 17.09
CA ARG A 94 12.14 7.36 17.09
C ARG A 94 13.39 6.97 17.89
N GLU A 95 13.25 6.28 19.02
CA GLU A 95 14.37 5.80 19.84
C GLU A 95 15.17 4.69 19.13
N GLU A 96 14.51 3.68 18.55
CA GLU A 96 15.20 2.58 17.85
C GLU A 96 15.75 3.02 16.48
N TYR A 97 15.17 4.05 15.88
CA TYR A 97 15.52 4.57 14.57
C TYR A 97 15.87 6.07 14.62
N GLU A 98 16.62 6.52 15.64
CA GLU A 98 17.06 7.91 15.78
C GLU A 98 17.82 8.39 14.53
N ASP A 99 18.58 7.50 13.88
CA ASP A 99 19.30 7.78 12.63
C ASP A 99 18.39 8.03 11.41
N LEU A 100 17.10 7.66 11.49
CA LEU A 100 16.14 7.86 10.41
C LEU A 100 15.36 9.17 10.53
N VAL A 101 15.06 9.61 11.76
CA VAL A 101 14.25 10.81 12.03
C VAL A 101 15.20 11.91 12.54
N ALA A 102 15.94 12.51 11.62
CA ALA A 102 16.91 13.59 11.90
C ALA A 102 16.30 15.00 11.70
#